data_AF-A0A7Y8UX81-F1
#
_entry.id   AF-A0A7Y8UX81-F1
#
_cell.length_a   1.000
_cell.length_b   1.000
_cell.length_c   1.000
_cell.angle_alpha   90.00
_cell.angle_beta   90.00
_cell.angle_gamma   90.00
#
_symmetry.space_group_name_H-M   'P 1'
#
loop_
_entity.id
_entity.type
_entity.pdbx_description
1 polymer ?
#
loop_
_entity_poly.entity_id
_entity_poly.type
_entity_poly.pdbx_seq_one_letter_code
_entity_poly.pdbx_strand_id
1 'polypeptide(L)'
;MIEPVATQQQADPLAAFMMEQRAGLPLVAGDEWATLQTVDALQEKFAAFMPGLDDDGQREYVRLQRALIEAQVEVERNIRQFVTQFERQSLERLRTGLNDLTGQVVDPKTQHITTTYSYGPRRHRRDLADRINEPRVVRLSLWDAACMNYDGLTGWDYPGHDGVATSSRLSIDLSPEDFIALVRALNLGGQLRTLLDDNLDKAKPLGQAIVRLGRLEFEFALIEALRDSNTTRVDREKYRAIKQALEQQEGWGHCEEMQLFIPDGKDNIGWVPQFIGNTGQILSRPPGDSLNIPHLVFSVDGCKGAFSYFPRRPGGGDLRHFDNHREACQEFYVAFSAFYRQGRVAWLYAVMSQPDSARLTRLRQGATRETGLNPFAEALQDLFLGLFEPRLEDRTGYTRRVVTKAPPVSLGDLHLARIRAT
;
A
#
# COMPACT_ATOMS: atom_id res chain seq x y z
N MET A 1 -11.93 -61.26 83.23
CA MET A 1 -11.78 -59.83 82.91
C MET A 1 -10.80 -59.73 81.78
N ILE A 2 -11.22 -59.15 80.66
CA ILE A 2 -10.43 -58.98 79.44
C ILE A 2 -10.06 -57.49 79.39
N GLU A 3 -8.76 -57.18 79.34
CA GLU A 3 -8.26 -55.87 78.92
C GLU A 3 -7.57 -56.01 77.55
N PRO A 4 -7.74 -55.03 76.63
CA PRO A 4 -7.35 -55.18 75.24
C PRO A 4 -5.87 -54.82 75.01
N VAL A 5 -5.22 -55.61 74.16
CA VAL A 5 -3.90 -55.32 73.59
C VAL A 5 -4.08 -54.24 72.51
N ALA A 6 -3.47 -53.07 72.70
CA ALA A 6 -3.43 -52.01 71.72
C ALA A 6 -2.47 -52.39 70.58
N THR A 7 -3.03 -52.59 69.39
CA THR A 7 -2.29 -52.79 68.13
C THR A 7 -1.63 -51.48 67.73
N GLN A 8 -0.31 -51.37 67.81
CA GLN A 8 0.44 -50.30 67.15
C GLN A 8 0.35 -50.51 65.64
N GLN A 9 -0.46 -49.69 64.96
CA GLN A 9 -0.46 -49.59 63.50
C GLN A 9 0.88 -48.99 63.04
N GLN A 10 1.66 -49.81 62.34
CA GLN A 10 2.90 -49.43 61.69
C GLN A 10 2.57 -48.44 60.57
N ALA A 11 3.16 -47.24 60.64
CA ALA A 11 2.92 -46.17 59.67
C ALA A 11 3.33 -46.61 58.26
N ASP A 12 2.46 -46.34 57.28
CA ASP A 12 2.65 -46.69 55.88
C ASP A 12 3.86 -45.93 55.29
N PRO A 13 4.97 -46.62 54.95
CA PRO A 13 6.17 -45.99 54.43
C PRO A 13 5.96 -45.34 53.05
N LEU A 14 4.95 -45.76 52.29
CA LEU A 14 4.59 -45.13 51.02
C LEU A 14 3.94 -43.76 51.25
N ALA A 15 3.11 -43.63 52.29
CA ALA A 15 2.49 -42.36 52.66
C ALA A 15 3.54 -41.33 53.14
N ALA A 16 4.56 -41.77 53.88
CA ALA A 16 5.67 -40.93 54.30
C ALA A 16 6.52 -40.46 53.10
N PHE A 17 6.86 -41.36 52.18
CA PHE A 17 7.59 -41.03 50.95
C PHE A 17 6.82 -40.05 50.04
N MET A 18 5.50 -40.24 49.90
CA MET A 18 4.63 -39.35 49.13
C MET A 18 4.49 -37.96 49.79
N MET A 19 4.56 -37.87 51.12
CA MET A 19 4.59 -36.59 51.83
C MET A 19 5.94 -35.87 51.65
N GLU A 20 7.06 -36.59 51.68
CA GLU A 20 8.39 -36.02 51.39
C GLU A 20 8.50 -35.51 49.95
N GLN A 21 7.99 -36.27 48.98
CA GLN A 21 7.93 -35.86 47.57
C GLN A 21 7.05 -34.60 47.35
N ARG A 22 5.92 -34.50 48.06
CA ARG A 22 5.04 -33.31 48.01
C ARG A 22 5.64 -32.07 48.68
N ALA A 23 6.62 -32.22 49.56
CA ALA A 23 7.25 -31.12 50.29
C ALA A 23 8.49 -30.52 49.57
N GLY A 24 9.13 -31.27 48.68
CA GLY A 24 10.42 -30.89 48.09
C GLY A 24 10.38 -30.23 46.70
N LEU A 25 9.32 -30.44 45.90
CA LEU A 25 9.18 -29.90 44.56
C LEU A 25 7.70 -29.56 44.30
N PRO A 26 7.38 -28.44 43.61
CA PRO A 26 6.01 -28.21 43.18
C PRO A 26 5.65 -29.31 42.17
N LEU A 27 4.87 -30.30 42.61
CA LEU A 27 4.29 -31.31 41.74
C LEU A 27 3.21 -30.62 40.91
N VAL A 28 3.59 -30.23 39.71
CA VAL A 28 2.73 -29.61 38.70
C VAL A 28 1.79 -30.70 38.14
N ALA A 29 0.49 -30.45 38.04
CA ALA A 29 -0.47 -31.44 37.50
C ALA A 29 -0.12 -31.77 36.02
N GLY A 30 -0.54 -32.95 35.52
CA GLY A 30 -0.16 -33.41 34.17
C GLY A 30 -0.48 -32.39 33.05
N ASP A 31 -1.61 -31.70 33.17
CA ASP A 31 -2.04 -30.67 32.22
C ASP A 31 -1.19 -29.38 32.33
N GLU A 32 -0.79 -29.03 33.55
CA GLU A 32 0.10 -27.90 33.81
C GLU A 32 1.52 -28.20 33.31
N TRP A 33 1.98 -29.46 33.40
CA TRP A 33 3.27 -29.90 32.88
C TRP A 33 3.30 -29.92 31.34
N ALA A 34 2.22 -30.38 30.70
CA ALA A 34 2.06 -30.30 29.25
C ALA A 34 2.00 -28.83 28.75
N THR A 35 1.39 -27.95 29.54
CA THR A 35 1.38 -26.51 29.27
C THR A 35 2.78 -25.91 29.38
N LEU A 36 3.54 -26.26 30.43
CA LEU A 36 4.94 -25.85 30.58
C LEU A 36 5.80 -26.35 29.42
N GLN A 37 5.68 -27.61 29.00
CA GLN A 37 6.41 -28.12 27.83
C GLN A 37 6.05 -27.39 26.53
N THR A 38 4.77 -27.04 26.36
CA THR A 38 4.34 -26.26 25.19
C THR A 38 4.93 -24.85 25.22
N VAL A 39 4.93 -24.21 26.39
CA VAL A 39 5.55 -22.89 26.59
C VAL A 39 7.05 -22.96 26.36
N ASP A 40 7.75 -23.97 26.87
CA ASP A 40 9.18 -24.16 26.68
C ASP A 40 9.53 -24.40 25.21
N ALA A 41 8.77 -25.24 24.51
CA ALA A 41 8.95 -25.46 23.07
C ALA A 41 8.67 -24.18 22.24
N LEU A 42 7.71 -23.36 22.68
CA LEU A 42 7.45 -22.06 22.07
C LEU A 42 8.59 -21.07 22.38
N GLN A 43 9.11 -21.06 23.60
CA GLN A 43 10.26 -20.24 23.98
C GLN A 43 11.51 -20.62 23.20
N GLU A 44 11.80 -21.91 23.04
CA GLU A 44 12.95 -22.38 22.26
C GLU A 44 12.83 -21.99 20.78
N LYS A 45 11.66 -22.19 20.17
CA LYS A 45 11.41 -21.75 18.78
C LYS A 45 11.48 -20.23 18.64
N PHE A 46 10.98 -19.50 19.63
CA PHE A 46 11.01 -18.04 19.64
C PHE A 46 12.44 -17.50 19.79
N ALA A 47 13.25 -18.09 20.67
CA ALA A 47 14.67 -17.78 20.82
C ALA A 47 15.45 -18.12 19.55
N ALA A 48 15.18 -19.27 18.92
CA ALA A 48 15.78 -19.65 17.63
C ALA A 48 15.38 -18.70 16.49
N PHE A 49 14.19 -18.10 16.55
CA PHE A 49 13.72 -17.09 15.60
C PHE A 49 14.37 -15.71 15.81
N MET A 50 14.95 -15.45 16.98
CA MET A 50 15.55 -14.16 17.35
C MET A 50 17.07 -14.21 17.51
N PRO A 51 17.82 -14.75 16.51
CA PRO A 51 19.27 -14.72 16.60
C PRO A 51 19.73 -13.26 16.72
N GLY A 52 20.64 -12.97 17.64
CA GLY A 52 21.22 -11.63 17.81
C GLY A 52 20.51 -10.68 18.79
N LEU A 53 19.28 -10.97 19.22
CA LEU A 53 18.60 -10.19 20.27
C LEU A 53 18.91 -10.77 21.66
N ASP A 54 19.26 -9.90 22.61
CA ASP A 54 19.30 -10.22 24.03
C ASP A 54 17.88 -10.19 24.64
N ASP A 55 17.73 -10.58 25.90
CA ASP A 55 16.43 -10.67 26.57
C ASP A 55 15.63 -9.35 26.52
N ASP A 56 16.31 -8.22 26.68
CA ASP A 56 15.69 -6.90 26.56
C ASP A 56 15.27 -6.60 25.12
N GLY A 57 16.11 -6.94 24.14
CA GLY A 57 15.79 -6.87 22.71
C GLY A 57 14.59 -7.74 22.32
N GLN A 58 14.46 -8.94 22.89
CA GLN A 58 13.31 -9.83 22.66
C GLN A 58 12.01 -9.24 23.22
N ARG A 59 12.06 -8.66 24.43
CA ARG A 59 10.89 -7.96 25.02
C ARG A 59 10.50 -6.75 24.18
N GLU A 60 11.48 -5.96 23.76
CA GLU A 60 11.26 -4.78 22.92
C GLU A 60 10.67 -5.17 21.56
N TYR A 61 11.15 -6.26 20.97
CA TYR A 61 10.60 -6.82 19.74
C TYR A 61 9.11 -7.11 19.86
N VAL A 62 8.70 -7.87 20.91
CA VAL A 62 7.30 -8.21 21.14
C VAL A 62 6.47 -6.96 21.39
N ARG A 63 6.99 -6.02 22.17
CA ARG A 63 6.32 -4.75 22.47
C ARG A 63 6.07 -3.96 21.18
N LEU A 64 7.09 -3.81 20.33
CA LEU A 64 6.98 -3.10 19.05
C LEU A 64 6.03 -3.80 18.08
N GLN A 65 6.08 -5.14 17.99
CA GLN A 65 5.16 -5.92 17.15
C GLN A 65 3.70 -5.71 17.58
N ARG A 66 3.42 -5.78 18.89
CA ARG A 66 2.07 -5.52 19.43
C ARG A 66 1.62 -4.09 19.14
N ALA A 67 2.48 -3.10 19.43
CA ALA A 67 2.18 -1.70 19.17
C ALA A 67 1.91 -1.42 17.68
N LEU A 68 2.64 -2.09 16.78
CA LEU A 68 2.44 -1.97 15.34
C LEU A 68 1.08 -2.53 14.90
N ILE A 69 0.70 -3.71 15.40
CA ILE A 69 -0.63 -4.31 15.15
C ILE A 69 -1.73 -3.39 15.67
N GLU A 70 -1.59 -2.86 16.89
CA GLU A 70 -2.55 -1.91 17.46
C GLU A 70 -2.69 -0.63 16.63
N ALA A 71 -1.59 -0.08 16.12
CA ALA A 71 -1.60 1.09 15.25
C ALA A 71 -2.27 0.79 13.90
N GLN A 72 -2.06 -0.39 13.31
CA GLN A 72 -2.76 -0.82 12.10
C GLN A 72 -4.27 -0.92 12.34
N VAL A 73 -4.68 -1.58 13.43
CA VAL A 73 -6.09 -1.69 13.83
C VAL A 73 -6.70 -0.31 14.09
N GLU A 74 -5.94 0.62 14.66
CA GLU A 74 -6.37 2.00 14.86
C GLU A 74 -6.60 2.76 13.54
N VAL A 75 -5.67 2.67 12.60
CA VAL A 75 -5.84 3.26 11.25
C VAL A 75 -7.07 2.68 10.56
N GLU A 76 -7.23 1.35 10.57
CA GLU A 76 -8.41 0.69 9.98
C GLU A 76 -9.72 1.14 10.63
N ARG A 77 -9.74 1.27 11.95
CA ARG A 77 -10.92 1.74 12.70
C ARG A 77 -11.28 3.17 12.30
N ASN A 78 -10.31 4.07 12.25
CA ASN A 78 -10.51 5.47 11.89
C ASN A 78 -11.00 5.59 10.43
N ILE A 79 -10.44 4.80 9.50
CA ILE A 79 -10.92 4.75 8.11
C ILE A 79 -12.36 4.26 8.05
N ARG A 80 -12.70 3.15 8.73
CA ARG A 80 -14.07 2.61 8.74
C ARG A 80 -15.07 3.60 9.32
N GLN A 81 -14.71 4.29 10.40
CA GLN A 81 -15.56 5.32 11.00
C GLN A 81 -15.79 6.49 10.03
N PHE A 82 -14.72 6.99 9.40
CA PHE A 82 -14.80 8.04 8.38
C PHE A 82 -15.71 7.64 7.21
N VAL A 83 -15.49 6.47 6.62
CA VAL A 83 -16.28 5.96 5.49
C VAL A 83 -17.74 5.79 5.87
N THR A 84 -18.02 5.17 7.02
CA THR A 84 -19.40 4.95 7.49
C THR A 84 -20.12 6.27 7.74
N GLN A 85 -19.44 7.25 8.33
CA GLN A 85 -20.00 8.57 8.57
C GLN A 85 -20.27 9.32 7.27
N PHE A 86 -19.31 9.30 6.34
CA PHE A 86 -19.45 9.93 5.03
C PHE A 86 -20.59 9.30 4.23
N GLU A 87 -20.65 7.97 4.16
CA GLU A 87 -21.71 7.24 3.46
C GLU A 87 -23.08 7.60 4.03
N ARG A 88 -23.24 7.57 5.36
CA ARG A 88 -24.50 7.95 6.02
C ARG A 88 -24.92 9.37 5.67
N GLN A 89 -24.01 10.34 5.79
CA GLN A 89 -24.32 11.75 5.51
C GLN A 89 -24.65 11.99 4.02
N SER A 90 -23.90 11.35 3.13
CA SER A 90 -24.07 11.47 1.68
C SER A 90 -25.36 10.80 1.20
N LEU A 91 -25.72 9.64 1.76
CA LEU A 91 -26.99 8.97 1.49
C LEU A 91 -28.18 9.83 1.92
N GLU A 92 -28.13 10.43 3.11
CA GLU A 92 -29.21 11.30 3.57
C GLU A 92 -29.35 12.54 2.66
N ARG A 93 -28.24 13.15 2.25
CA ARG A 93 -28.29 14.27 1.28
C ARG A 93 -28.90 13.86 -0.07
N LEU A 94 -28.54 12.69 -0.57
CA LEU A 94 -29.09 12.16 -1.82
C LEU A 94 -30.59 11.86 -1.67
N ARG A 95 -31.01 11.26 -0.55
CA ARG A 95 -32.43 11.01 -0.22
C ARG A 95 -33.23 12.30 -0.19
N THR A 96 -32.73 13.33 0.48
CA THR A 96 -33.37 14.64 0.53
C THR A 96 -33.50 15.23 -0.87
N GLY A 97 -32.41 15.27 -1.66
CA GLY A 97 -32.45 15.82 -3.01
C GLY A 97 -33.40 15.07 -3.96
N LEU A 98 -33.48 13.74 -3.83
CA LEU A 98 -34.44 12.94 -4.60
C LEU A 98 -35.89 13.19 -4.15
N ASN A 99 -36.12 13.34 -2.85
CA ASN A 99 -37.44 13.66 -2.32
C ASN A 99 -37.91 15.06 -2.75
N ASP A 100 -37.01 16.04 -2.81
CA ASP A 100 -37.33 17.38 -3.27
C ASP A 100 -37.75 17.41 -4.75
N LEU A 101 -37.17 16.53 -5.58
CA LEU A 101 -37.49 16.43 -7.02
C LEU A 101 -38.72 15.56 -7.31
N THR A 102 -38.95 14.50 -6.52
CA THR A 102 -40.01 13.51 -6.79
C THR A 102 -41.22 13.63 -5.89
N GLY A 103 -41.11 14.35 -4.77
CA GLY A 103 -42.12 14.39 -3.70
C GLY A 103 -42.28 13.05 -2.95
N GLN A 104 -41.38 12.09 -3.15
CA GLN A 104 -41.47 10.75 -2.57
C GLN A 104 -40.18 10.36 -1.84
N VAL A 105 -40.34 9.53 -0.79
CA VAL A 105 -39.20 8.93 -0.09
C VAL A 105 -38.61 7.83 -0.96
N VAL A 106 -37.49 8.14 -1.61
CA VAL A 106 -36.75 7.21 -2.47
C VAL A 106 -35.56 6.62 -1.72
N ASP A 107 -35.38 5.30 -1.77
CA ASP A 107 -34.17 4.65 -1.26
C ASP A 107 -33.12 4.46 -2.38
N PRO A 108 -32.00 5.20 -2.39
CA PRO A 108 -31.04 5.21 -3.51
C PRO A 108 -30.30 3.89 -3.72
N LYS A 109 -30.28 3.00 -2.70
CA LYS A 109 -29.61 1.69 -2.79
C LYS A 109 -30.44 0.63 -3.52
N THR A 110 -31.76 0.75 -3.46
CA THR A 110 -32.70 -0.20 -4.08
C THR A 110 -33.22 0.28 -5.43
N GLN A 111 -33.22 1.59 -5.65
CA GLN A 111 -33.54 2.18 -6.95
C GLN A 111 -32.34 2.19 -7.88
N HIS A 112 -32.61 2.19 -9.18
CA HIS A 112 -31.59 2.02 -10.20
C HIS A 112 -31.71 3.00 -11.36
N ILE A 113 -30.57 3.25 -11.97
CA ILE A 113 -30.47 3.86 -13.29
C ILE A 113 -29.93 2.82 -14.27
N THR A 114 -30.58 2.72 -15.42
CA THR A 114 -30.24 1.79 -16.49
C THR A 114 -29.82 2.59 -17.71
N THR A 115 -28.57 2.41 -18.15
CA THR A 115 -28.02 3.03 -19.35
C THR A 115 -27.90 1.98 -20.44
N THR A 116 -28.43 2.28 -21.62
CA THR A 116 -28.30 1.40 -22.79
C THR A 116 -27.28 1.97 -23.75
N TYR A 117 -26.20 1.24 -24.00
CA TYR A 117 -25.14 1.61 -24.93
C TYR A 117 -25.32 0.85 -26.24
N SER A 118 -25.57 1.55 -27.33
CA SER A 118 -25.60 0.96 -28.69
C SER A 118 -24.30 1.27 -29.43
N TYR A 119 -23.60 0.25 -29.91
CA TYR A 119 -22.46 0.43 -30.82
C TYR A 119 -22.98 0.80 -32.22
N GLY A 120 -22.69 2.01 -32.68
CA GLY A 120 -22.87 2.40 -34.09
C GLY A 120 -21.70 1.92 -34.96
N PRO A 121 -21.92 1.54 -36.23
CA PRO A 121 -20.86 0.99 -37.07
C PRO A 121 -19.81 2.06 -37.41
N ARG A 122 -18.52 1.71 -37.20
CA ARG A 122 -17.43 2.26 -38.03
C ARG A 122 -17.77 1.92 -39.48
N ARG A 123 -17.65 2.88 -40.40
CA ARG A 123 -17.85 2.64 -41.85
C ARG A 123 -16.77 1.69 -42.40
N HIS A 124 -16.76 0.40 -42.05
CA HIS A 124 -15.98 -0.63 -42.72
C HIS A 124 -16.65 -2.01 -42.63
N ARG A 125 -16.87 -2.58 -43.83
CA ARG A 125 -17.27 -3.96 -44.22
C ARG A 125 -18.50 -4.59 -43.53
N ARG A 126 -19.48 -4.97 -44.36
CA ARG A 126 -20.79 -5.53 -43.98
C ARG A 126 -20.78 -6.97 -43.43
N ASP A 127 -19.64 -7.67 -43.45
CA ASP A 127 -19.61 -9.12 -43.18
C ASP A 127 -19.24 -9.53 -41.74
N LEU A 128 -19.04 -8.56 -40.84
CA LEU A 128 -18.78 -8.79 -39.40
C LEU A 128 -19.83 -8.12 -38.49
N ALA A 129 -20.99 -7.73 -39.04
CA ALA A 129 -21.95 -6.86 -38.37
C ALA A 129 -22.93 -7.61 -37.43
N ASP A 130 -23.22 -8.89 -37.68
CA ASP A 130 -24.36 -9.55 -37.01
C ASP A 130 -24.07 -10.10 -35.60
N ARG A 131 -22.80 -10.09 -35.13
CA ARG A 131 -22.43 -10.55 -33.76
C ARG A 131 -21.85 -9.47 -32.86
N ILE A 132 -21.62 -8.25 -33.35
CA ILE A 132 -20.96 -7.16 -32.60
C ILE A 132 -21.98 -6.11 -32.10
N ASN A 133 -23.24 -6.21 -32.51
CA ASN A 133 -24.27 -5.18 -32.32
C ASN A 133 -25.23 -5.43 -31.14
N GLU A 134 -24.85 -6.23 -30.14
CA GLU A 134 -25.70 -6.35 -28.94
C GLU A 134 -25.58 -5.07 -28.08
N PRO A 135 -26.70 -4.37 -27.81
CA PRO A 135 -26.68 -3.21 -26.94
C PRO A 135 -26.24 -3.65 -25.54
N ARG A 136 -25.19 -3.00 -25.02
CA ARG A 136 -24.74 -3.27 -23.65
C ARG A 136 -25.61 -2.46 -22.70
N VAL A 137 -26.25 -3.14 -21.76
CA VAL A 137 -27.06 -2.50 -20.73
C VAL A 137 -26.28 -2.51 -19.43
N VAL A 138 -26.06 -1.32 -18.86
CA VAL A 138 -25.47 -1.18 -17.52
C VAL A 138 -26.56 -0.72 -16.57
N ARG A 139 -26.72 -1.46 -15.48
CA ARG A 139 -27.66 -1.12 -14.40
C ARG A 139 -26.86 -0.87 -13.13
N LEU A 140 -27.00 0.32 -12.57
CA LEU A 140 -26.37 0.73 -11.31
C LEU A 140 -27.45 1.15 -10.33
N SER A 141 -27.19 1.01 -9.02
CA SER A 141 -28.02 1.70 -8.03
C SER A 141 -27.88 3.22 -8.18
N LEU A 142 -28.87 3.99 -7.74
CA LEU A 142 -28.76 5.46 -7.74
C LEU A 142 -27.62 5.92 -6.83
N TRP A 143 -27.33 5.18 -5.76
CA TRP A 143 -26.16 5.40 -4.92
C TRP A 143 -24.84 5.23 -5.67
N ASP A 144 -24.63 4.08 -6.33
CA ASP A 144 -23.38 3.81 -7.05
C ASP A 144 -23.19 4.81 -8.21
N ALA A 145 -24.28 5.14 -8.91
CA ALA A 145 -24.31 6.19 -9.91
C ALA A 145 -23.88 7.54 -9.34
N ALA A 146 -24.41 7.92 -8.17
CA ALA A 146 -24.05 9.17 -7.49
C ALA A 146 -22.59 9.20 -7.03
N CYS A 147 -22.06 8.08 -6.51
CA CYS A 147 -20.65 7.97 -6.14
C CYS A 147 -19.70 8.17 -7.32
N MET A 148 -20.12 7.82 -8.54
CA MET A 148 -19.35 8.01 -9.76
C MET A 148 -19.58 9.39 -10.41
N ASN A 149 -20.25 10.32 -9.72
CA ASN A 149 -20.76 11.59 -10.28
C ASN A 149 -21.59 11.40 -11.57
N TYR A 150 -22.08 10.18 -11.81
CA TYR A 150 -22.71 9.70 -13.04
C TYR A 150 -22.17 10.35 -14.32
N ASP A 151 -20.86 10.24 -14.54
CA ASP A 151 -20.23 10.72 -15.79
C ASP A 151 -20.33 9.70 -16.94
N GLY A 152 -21.16 8.66 -16.76
CA GLY A 152 -21.42 7.62 -17.75
C GLY A 152 -20.15 7.00 -18.31
N LEU A 153 -19.37 6.26 -17.50
CA LEU A 153 -18.21 5.45 -17.94
C LEU A 153 -17.47 6.07 -19.14
N THR A 154 -16.72 7.13 -18.84
CA THR A 154 -15.96 7.98 -19.78
C THR A 154 -15.47 7.25 -21.04
N GLY A 155 -15.98 7.69 -22.19
CA GLY A 155 -15.49 7.23 -23.49
C GLY A 155 -16.36 7.54 -24.72
N TRP A 156 -17.53 8.18 -24.58
CA TRP A 156 -18.51 8.22 -25.67
C TRP A 156 -19.10 9.61 -25.92
N ASP A 157 -18.26 10.61 -26.17
CA ASP A 157 -18.65 11.77 -27.00
C ASP A 157 -18.27 11.47 -28.45
N TYR A 158 -19.14 10.77 -29.17
CA TYR A 158 -19.09 10.67 -30.63
C TYR A 158 -20.08 11.69 -31.22
N PRO A 159 -19.70 12.46 -32.25
CA PRO A 159 -20.64 13.33 -32.94
C PRO A 159 -21.78 12.51 -33.56
N GLY A 160 -23.02 12.74 -33.11
CA GLY A 160 -24.22 12.14 -33.68
C GLY A 160 -24.91 11.04 -32.86
N HIS A 161 -24.53 10.83 -31.59
CA HIS A 161 -25.26 9.95 -30.67
C HIS A 161 -26.00 10.74 -29.58
N ASP A 162 -27.12 10.17 -29.14
CA ASP A 162 -27.92 10.63 -28.01
C ASP A 162 -27.05 10.66 -26.73
N GLY A 163 -27.07 11.78 -26.00
CA GLY A 163 -26.28 11.95 -24.77
C GLY A 163 -26.56 10.89 -23.69
N VAL A 164 -25.70 10.84 -22.67
CA VAL A 164 -25.82 9.85 -21.56
C VAL A 164 -27.21 9.89 -20.92
N ALA A 165 -27.82 11.07 -20.79
CA ALA A 165 -29.14 11.25 -20.19
C ALA A 165 -30.26 10.64 -21.04
N THR A 166 -30.29 10.89 -22.35
CA THR A 166 -31.29 10.35 -23.28
C THR A 166 -31.17 8.83 -23.46
N SER A 167 -29.99 8.26 -23.22
CA SER A 167 -29.74 6.81 -23.23
C SER A 167 -30.01 6.13 -21.87
N SER A 168 -30.43 6.90 -20.85
CA SER A 168 -30.66 6.44 -19.49
C SER A 168 -32.15 6.38 -19.14
N ARG A 169 -32.52 5.47 -18.24
CA ARG A 169 -33.85 5.40 -17.63
C ARG A 169 -33.73 5.11 -16.14
N LEU A 170 -34.50 5.80 -15.32
CA LEU A 170 -34.58 5.53 -13.88
C LEU A 170 -35.73 4.58 -13.56
N SER A 171 -35.61 3.87 -12.45
CA SER A 171 -36.70 3.06 -11.87
C SER A 171 -37.73 3.89 -11.10
N ILE A 172 -37.53 5.21 -11.03
CA ILE A 172 -38.39 6.19 -10.36
C ILE A 172 -38.90 7.21 -11.38
N ASP A 173 -40.00 7.90 -11.04
CA ASP A 173 -40.57 8.96 -11.87
C ASP A 173 -39.75 10.26 -11.74
N LEU A 174 -38.55 10.24 -12.33
CA LEU A 174 -37.61 11.35 -12.39
C LEU A 174 -36.87 11.30 -13.72
N SER A 175 -36.63 12.46 -14.36
CA SER A 175 -35.85 12.50 -15.58
C SER A 175 -34.36 12.17 -15.30
N PRO A 176 -33.67 11.44 -16.20
CA PRO A 176 -32.23 11.25 -16.09
C PRO A 176 -31.44 12.56 -16.02
N GLU A 177 -31.88 13.60 -16.73
CA GLU A 177 -31.27 14.92 -16.72
C GLU A 177 -31.30 15.56 -15.32
N ASP A 178 -32.45 15.52 -14.64
CA ASP A 178 -32.60 16.07 -13.29
C ASP A 178 -31.78 15.28 -12.26
N PHE A 179 -31.76 13.95 -12.38
CA PHE A 179 -30.92 13.11 -11.53
C PHE A 179 -29.42 13.42 -11.71
N ILE A 180 -28.97 13.58 -12.97
CA ILE A 180 -27.58 13.94 -13.28
C ILE A 180 -27.24 15.32 -12.73
N ALA A 181 -28.13 16.30 -12.89
CA ALA A 181 -27.95 17.63 -12.35
C ALA A 181 -27.82 17.60 -10.81
N LEU A 182 -28.68 16.83 -10.13
CA LEU A 182 -28.61 16.63 -8.67
C LEU A 182 -27.27 16.02 -8.25
N VAL A 183 -26.87 14.92 -8.87
CA VAL A 183 -25.61 14.23 -8.53
C VAL A 183 -24.40 15.13 -8.76
N ARG A 184 -24.38 15.89 -9.86
CA ARG A 184 -23.30 16.85 -10.16
C ARG A 184 -23.27 18.01 -9.17
N ALA A 185 -24.44 18.49 -8.73
CA ALA A 185 -24.54 19.51 -7.69
C ALA A 185 -24.05 18.99 -6.34
N LEU A 186 -24.35 17.73 -6.00
CA LEU A 186 -23.85 17.07 -4.80
C LEU A 186 -22.34 16.83 -4.88
N ASN A 187 -21.78 16.43 -6.04
CA ASN A 187 -20.36 16.18 -6.23
C ASN A 187 -19.72 15.34 -5.09
N LEU A 188 -20.29 14.16 -4.84
CA LEU A 188 -19.89 13.33 -3.69
C LEU A 188 -18.40 12.97 -3.72
N GLY A 189 -17.84 12.73 -4.92
CA GLY A 189 -16.41 12.47 -5.08
C GLY A 189 -15.54 13.65 -4.67
N GLY A 190 -15.90 14.87 -5.07
CA GLY A 190 -15.17 16.09 -4.67
C GLY A 190 -15.28 16.40 -3.17
N GLN A 191 -16.45 16.12 -2.58
CA GLN A 191 -16.64 16.24 -1.13
C GLN A 191 -15.82 15.20 -0.36
N LEU A 192 -15.84 13.94 -0.80
CA LEU A 192 -15.05 12.86 -0.20
C LEU A 192 -13.57 13.24 -0.17
N ARG A 193 -13.03 13.73 -1.30
CA ARG A 193 -11.64 14.17 -1.40
C ARG A 193 -11.32 15.28 -0.41
N THR A 194 -12.13 16.35 -0.39
CA THR A 194 -11.91 17.49 0.51
C THR A 194 -11.95 17.06 1.99
N LEU A 195 -12.94 16.24 2.36
CA LEU A 195 -13.09 15.75 3.73
C LEU A 195 -11.98 14.77 4.12
N LEU A 196 -11.53 13.93 3.19
CA LEU A 196 -10.42 13.02 3.42
C LEU A 196 -9.11 13.80 3.62
N ASP A 197 -8.81 14.76 2.75
CA ASP A 197 -7.62 15.62 2.86
C ASP A 197 -7.55 16.34 4.22
N ASP A 198 -8.70 16.83 4.68
CA ASP A 198 -8.88 17.45 6.00
C ASP A 198 -8.73 16.45 7.15
N ASN A 199 -9.25 15.22 7.03
CA ASN A 199 -9.08 14.15 8.05
C ASN A 199 -7.65 13.61 8.12
N LEU A 200 -6.91 13.68 7.01
CA LEU A 200 -5.49 13.33 6.92
C LEU A 200 -4.57 14.42 7.49
N ASP A 201 -5.10 15.56 7.94
CA ASP A 201 -4.31 16.53 8.67
C ASP A 201 -3.70 15.92 9.94
N LYS A 202 -2.45 16.27 10.23
CA LYS A 202 -1.68 15.68 11.33
C LYS A 202 -2.22 16.02 12.71
N ALA A 203 -3.07 17.04 12.84
CA ALA A 203 -3.74 17.36 14.10
C ALA A 203 -4.99 16.49 14.33
N LYS A 204 -5.48 15.75 13.32
CA LYS A 204 -6.69 14.93 13.41
C LYS A 204 -6.40 13.46 13.68
N PRO A 205 -7.36 12.70 14.24
CA PRO A 205 -7.13 11.32 14.67
C PRO A 205 -6.60 10.40 13.56
N LEU A 206 -7.11 10.50 12.33
CA LEU A 206 -6.65 9.67 11.22
C LEU A 206 -5.22 10.03 10.80
N GLY A 207 -4.90 11.32 10.65
CA GLY A 207 -3.55 11.77 10.36
C GLY A 207 -2.54 11.39 11.44
N GLN A 208 -2.90 11.54 12.73
CA GLN A 208 -2.07 11.12 13.87
C GLN A 208 -1.82 9.61 13.86
N ALA A 209 -2.85 8.79 13.61
CA ALA A 209 -2.72 7.34 13.56
C ALA A 209 -1.78 6.89 12.42
N ILE A 210 -1.86 7.53 11.24
CA ILE A 210 -0.97 7.22 10.10
C ILE A 210 0.48 7.62 10.40
N VAL A 211 0.72 8.79 10.98
CA VAL A 211 2.06 9.23 11.37
C VAL A 211 2.65 8.31 12.44
N ARG A 212 1.84 7.92 13.44
CA ARG A 212 2.22 6.95 14.46
C ARG A 212 2.56 5.58 13.86
N LEU A 213 1.78 5.12 12.88
CA LEU A 213 2.05 3.88 12.17
C LEU A 213 3.42 3.94 11.48
N GLY A 214 3.71 5.00 10.70
CA GLY A 214 5.00 5.15 10.04
C GLY A 214 6.18 5.16 11.04
N ARG A 215 6.03 5.82 12.19
CA ARG A 215 7.03 5.78 13.25
C ARG A 215 7.27 4.36 13.78
N LEU A 216 6.20 3.62 14.06
CA LEU A 216 6.30 2.25 14.58
C LEU A 216 6.86 1.28 13.53
N GLU A 217 6.53 1.46 12.25
CA GLU A 217 7.14 0.69 11.16
C GLU A 217 8.66 0.89 11.11
N PHE A 218 9.13 2.13 11.26
CA PHE A 218 10.55 2.43 11.33
C PHE A 218 11.22 1.81 12.56
N GLU A 219 10.65 1.99 13.75
CA GLU A 219 11.20 1.42 15.00
C GLU A 219 11.22 -0.12 14.95
N PHE A 220 10.19 -0.73 14.36
CA PHE A 220 10.14 -2.17 14.17
C PHE A 220 11.16 -2.66 13.13
N ALA A 221 11.33 -1.94 12.02
CA ALA A 221 12.37 -2.26 11.03
C ALA A 221 13.79 -2.17 11.62
N LEU A 222 14.00 -1.29 12.61
CA LEU A 222 15.27 -1.17 13.32
C LEU A 222 15.58 -2.39 14.21
N ILE A 223 14.62 -2.88 15.00
CA ILE A 223 14.82 -4.08 15.83
C ILE A 223 14.93 -5.35 14.94
N GLU A 224 14.17 -5.42 13.84
CA GLU A 224 14.30 -6.46 12.82
C GLU A 224 15.69 -6.46 12.18
N ALA A 225 16.24 -5.28 11.88
CA ALA A 225 17.57 -5.17 11.31
C ALA A 225 18.65 -5.66 12.27
N LEU A 226 18.53 -5.37 13.57
CA LEU A 226 19.44 -5.92 14.58
C LEU A 226 19.34 -7.45 14.68
N ARG A 227 18.11 -8.00 14.64
CA ARG A 227 17.85 -9.45 14.63
C ARG A 227 18.52 -10.13 13.43
N ASP A 228 18.48 -9.52 12.25
CA ASP A 228 19.12 -10.05 11.04
C ASP A 228 20.36 -9.24 10.64
N SER A 229 21.25 -9.01 11.61
CA SER A 229 22.47 -8.21 11.42
C SER A 229 23.40 -8.73 10.32
N ASN A 230 23.38 -10.03 10.03
CA ASN A 230 24.14 -10.65 8.95
C ASN A 230 23.71 -10.12 7.57
N THR A 231 22.41 -9.93 7.37
CA THR A 231 21.85 -9.44 6.11
C THR A 231 21.82 -7.91 6.06
N THR A 232 21.48 -7.26 7.18
CA THR A 232 21.24 -5.81 7.22
C THR A 232 22.48 -4.99 7.53
N ARG A 233 23.55 -5.59 8.06
CA ARG A 233 24.77 -4.93 8.56
C ARG A 233 24.52 -3.95 9.71
N VAL A 234 23.34 -4.01 10.34
CA VAL A 234 23.01 -3.23 11.54
C VAL A 234 23.43 -4.02 12.77
N ASP A 235 24.55 -3.64 13.36
CA ASP A 235 25.02 -4.19 14.64
C ASP A 235 24.46 -3.42 15.84
N ARG A 236 24.84 -3.84 17.05
CA ARG A 236 24.40 -3.21 18.30
C ARG A 236 24.83 -1.75 18.44
N GLU A 237 25.99 -1.37 17.90
CA GLU A 237 26.48 0.01 17.97
C GLU A 237 25.62 0.93 17.09
N LYS A 238 25.38 0.50 15.85
CA LYS A 238 24.51 1.19 14.89
C LYS A 238 23.07 1.27 15.38
N TYR A 239 22.56 0.18 15.97
CA TYR A 239 21.24 0.14 16.59
C TYR A 239 21.12 1.19 17.71
N ARG A 240 22.11 1.26 18.62
CA ARG A 240 22.13 2.23 19.71
C ARG A 240 22.20 3.67 19.21
N ALA A 241 23.01 3.94 18.18
CA ALA A 241 23.08 5.26 17.56
C ALA A 241 21.72 5.72 17.03
N ILE A 242 20.99 4.84 16.32
CA ILE A 242 19.64 5.16 15.83
C ILE A 242 18.65 5.31 16.99
N LYS A 243 18.67 4.42 18.00
CA LYS A 243 17.78 4.54 19.18
C LYS A 243 18.01 5.86 19.92
N GLN A 244 19.25 6.27 20.10
CA GLN A 244 19.57 7.55 20.72
C GLN A 244 19.04 8.72 19.89
N ALA A 245 19.20 8.69 18.57
CA ALA A 245 18.67 9.73 17.68
C ALA A 245 17.12 9.79 17.69
N LEU A 246 16.45 8.63 17.85
CA LEU A 246 15.00 8.54 18.02
C LEU A 246 14.52 9.14 19.35
N GLU A 247 15.22 8.86 20.44
CA GLU A 247 14.87 9.32 21.79
C GLU A 247 15.10 10.82 21.96
N GLN A 248 16.23 11.33 21.44
CA GLN A 248 16.60 12.73 21.53
C GLN A 248 15.93 13.60 20.46
N GLN A 249 15.36 12.98 19.42
CA GLN A 249 14.83 13.66 18.23
C GLN A 249 15.87 14.55 17.51
N GLU A 250 17.15 14.29 17.75
CA GLU A 250 18.32 15.02 17.24
C GLU A 250 19.43 14.01 16.85
N GLY A 251 20.56 14.49 16.33
CA GLY A 251 21.66 13.60 15.91
C GLY A 251 21.42 12.87 14.58
N TRP A 252 20.40 13.28 13.84
CA TRP A 252 20.22 12.88 12.45
C TRP A 252 21.17 13.69 11.56
N GLY A 253 21.95 13.00 10.73
CA GLY A 253 22.77 13.65 9.73
C GLY A 253 21.95 13.99 8.49
N HIS A 254 22.47 13.62 7.32
CA HIS A 254 21.77 13.84 6.06
C HIS A 254 20.57 12.89 5.91
N CYS A 255 19.44 13.39 5.41
CA CYS A 255 18.24 12.58 5.17
C CYS A 255 17.68 12.90 3.77
N GLU A 256 17.43 11.86 2.97
CA GLU A 256 16.92 11.96 1.62
C GLU A 256 15.70 11.06 1.44
N GLU A 257 14.61 11.65 0.92
CA GLU A 257 13.51 10.90 0.31
C GLU A 257 13.93 10.54 -1.10
N MET A 258 13.97 9.24 -1.40
CA MET A 258 14.34 8.72 -2.69
C MET A 258 13.10 8.51 -3.54
N GLN A 259 13.14 8.94 -4.80
CA GLN A 259 12.04 8.80 -5.74
C GLN A 259 12.49 8.02 -6.97
N LEU A 260 11.58 7.22 -7.53
CA LEU A 260 11.83 6.45 -8.73
C LEU A 260 11.66 7.35 -9.97
N PHE A 261 12.76 7.62 -10.67
CA PHE A 261 12.73 8.46 -11.87
C PHE A 261 12.12 7.71 -13.06
N ILE A 262 11.13 8.34 -13.71
CA ILE A 262 10.53 7.91 -14.97
C ILE A 262 10.96 8.87 -16.08
N PRO A 263 11.57 8.37 -17.17
CA PRO A 263 12.05 9.21 -18.27
C PRO A 263 10.96 9.98 -19.03
N ASP A 264 9.75 9.42 -19.18
CA ASP A 264 8.79 9.87 -20.19
C ASP A 264 7.61 10.73 -19.65
N GLY A 265 7.77 11.37 -18.48
CA GLY A 265 6.81 12.36 -18.00
C GLY A 265 5.42 11.80 -17.63
N LYS A 266 4.56 12.63 -17.01
CA LYS A 266 3.24 12.20 -16.47
C LYS A 266 2.26 11.74 -17.56
N ASP A 267 2.39 12.26 -18.77
CA ASP A 267 1.35 12.18 -19.78
C ASP A 267 1.70 11.35 -21.02
N ASN A 268 2.91 10.77 -21.14
CA ASN A 268 3.34 10.09 -22.39
C ASN A 268 3.15 10.97 -23.65
N ILE A 269 3.02 12.29 -23.51
CA ILE A 269 2.79 13.20 -24.64
C ILE A 269 4.14 13.41 -25.31
N GLY A 270 4.36 12.64 -26.37
CA GLY A 270 5.23 12.92 -27.52
C GLY A 270 6.39 13.87 -27.25
N TRP A 271 7.35 13.47 -26.42
CA TRP A 271 8.63 14.13 -26.44
C TRP A 271 9.33 13.75 -27.75
N VAL A 272 9.38 14.69 -28.69
CA VAL A 272 10.13 14.54 -29.93
C VAL A 272 11.57 14.97 -29.63
N PRO A 273 12.59 14.11 -29.83
CA PRO A 273 13.97 14.50 -29.66
C PRO A 273 14.29 15.69 -30.57
N GLN A 274 14.77 16.78 -30.00
CA GLN A 274 15.36 17.84 -30.81
C GLN A 274 16.75 17.37 -31.25
N PHE A 275 16.96 17.26 -32.57
CA PHE A 275 18.23 16.86 -33.16
C PHE A 275 19.01 18.10 -33.64
N ILE A 276 20.33 18.13 -33.44
CA ILE A 276 21.22 19.08 -34.14
C ILE A 276 21.64 18.48 -35.47
N GLY A 277 21.21 19.10 -36.57
CA GLY A 277 21.70 18.77 -37.92
C GLY A 277 21.57 17.29 -38.32
N ASN A 278 22.28 16.90 -39.37
CA ASN A 278 22.28 15.52 -39.90
C ASN A 278 23.08 14.52 -39.02
N THR A 279 23.49 14.90 -37.81
CA THR A 279 24.38 14.10 -36.95
C THR A 279 23.66 13.29 -35.88
N GLY A 280 22.33 13.41 -35.75
CA GLY A 280 21.52 12.55 -34.87
C GLY A 280 21.75 12.75 -33.37
N GLN A 281 22.42 13.83 -32.95
CA GLN A 281 22.64 14.12 -31.53
C GLN A 281 21.39 14.73 -30.89
N ILE A 282 20.95 14.11 -29.79
CA ILE A 282 19.78 14.51 -29.00
C ILE A 282 20.16 15.69 -28.07
N LEU A 283 19.48 16.83 -28.22
CA LEU A 283 19.75 18.09 -27.50
C LEU A 283 19.33 18.11 -26.03
N SER A 284 18.36 17.27 -25.63
CA SER A 284 17.79 17.33 -24.29
C SER A 284 17.33 15.94 -23.85
N ARG A 285 17.38 15.67 -22.54
CA ARG A 285 16.67 14.51 -21.97
C ARG A 285 15.19 14.87 -21.91
N PRO A 286 14.26 13.93 -22.14
CA PRO A 286 12.84 14.20 -21.92
C PRO A 286 12.65 14.75 -20.50
N PRO A 287 11.67 15.66 -20.28
CA PRO A 287 11.34 16.17 -18.96
C PRO A 287 10.86 14.99 -18.12
N GLY A 288 11.81 14.34 -17.45
CA GLY A 288 11.53 13.19 -16.64
C GLY A 288 10.67 13.57 -15.45
N ASP A 289 10.00 12.57 -14.91
CA ASP A 289 9.11 12.68 -13.77
C ASP A 289 9.58 11.70 -12.70
N SER A 290 8.99 11.74 -11.51
CA SER A 290 9.42 10.92 -10.38
C SER A 290 8.21 10.38 -9.62
N LEU A 291 8.23 9.07 -9.36
CA LEU A 291 7.22 8.41 -8.55
C LEU A 291 7.66 8.41 -7.09
N ASN A 292 6.71 8.74 -6.22
CA ASN A 292 6.93 8.67 -4.79
C ASN A 292 6.93 7.21 -4.33
N ILE A 293 7.98 6.84 -3.60
CA ILE A 293 8.13 5.53 -2.97
C ILE A 293 8.56 5.74 -1.52
N PRO A 294 8.21 4.84 -0.58
CA PRO A 294 8.63 4.93 0.81
C PRO A 294 10.09 4.50 1.00
N HIS A 295 11.01 5.13 0.26
CA HIS A 295 12.45 4.89 0.31
C HIS A 295 13.15 6.07 0.97
N LEU A 296 13.81 5.81 2.09
CA LEU A 296 14.62 6.80 2.80
C LEU A 296 16.08 6.38 2.80
N VAL A 297 16.98 7.33 2.58
CA VAL A 297 18.41 7.16 2.83
C VAL A 297 18.87 8.22 3.81
N PHE A 298 19.51 7.82 4.90
CA PHE A 298 19.90 8.76 5.95
C PHE A 298 21.21 8.37 6.65
N SER A 299 21.85 9.34 7.30
CA SER A 299 22.99 9.11 8.19
C SER A 299 22.65 9.52 9.63
N VAL A 300 23.43 9.03 10.59
CA VAL A 300 23.33 9.38 12.01
C VAL A 300 24.67 9.95 12.44
N ASP A 301 24.65 11.05 13.19
CA ASP A 301 25.86 11.69 13.68
C ASP A 301 26.66 10.73 14.56
N GLY A 302 27.98 10.70 14.36
CA GLY A 302 28.86 9.75 15.04
C GLY A 302 28.80 8.31 14.51
N CYS A 303 27.91 7.98 13.56
CA CYS A 303 27.86 6.67 12.91
C CYS A 303 28.35 6.76 11.46
N LYS A 304 29.45 6.08 11.14
CA LYS A 304 30.01 6.09 9.78
C LYS A 304 29.13 5.32 8.81
N GLY A 305 28.93 5.88 7.62
CA GLY A 305 28.16 5.27 6.53
C GLY A 305 26.76 5.84 6.42
N ALA A 306 25.86 5.07 5.82
CA ALA A 306 24.47 5.47 5.60
C ALA A 306 23.52 4.28 5.75
N PHE A 307 22.28 4.59 6.11
CA PHE A 307 21.19 3.64 6.23
C PHE A 307 20.22 3.82 5.06
N SER A 308 19.67 2.72 4.56
CA SER A 308 18.58 2.72 3.59
C SER A 308 17.40 1.97 4.17
N TYR A 309 16.26 2.64 4.24
CA TYR A 309 14.98 2.05 4.63
C TYR A 309 14.07 1.92 3.41
N PHE A 310 13.59 0.70 3.15
CA PHE A 310 12.54 0.43 2.19
C PHE A 310 11.65 -0.74 2.67
N PRO A 311 10.33 -0.54 2.82
CA PRO A 311 9.46 -1.57 3.38
C PRO A 311 9.32 -2.78 2.45
N ARG A 312 9.38 -3.99 3.03
CA ARG A 312 9.23 -5.28 2.34
C ARG A 312 10.16 -5.46 1.15
N ARG A 313 11.38 -4.92 1.26
CA ARG A 313 12.33 -4.99 0.16
C ARG A 313 12.76 -6.43 -0.15
N PRO A 314 13.02 -6.78 -1.42
CA PRO A 314 13.51 -8.11 -1.77
C PRO A 314 14.84 -8.44 -1.07
N GLY A 315 14.98 -9.68 -0.61
CA GLY A 315 16.14 -10.15 0.14
C GLY A 315 16.08 -9.87 1.64
N GLY A 316 14.97 -9.32 2.16
CA GLY A 316 14.75 -9.13 3.59
C GLY A 316 15.45 -7.91 4.17
N GLY A 317 15.12 -7.58 5.42
CA GLY A 317 15.69 -6.45 6.15
C GLY A 317 15.28 -5.09 5.56
N ASP A 318 14.16 -4.54 6.03
CA ASP A 318 13.61 -3.27 5.55
C ASP A 318 14.58 -2.11 5.77
N LEU A 319 15.35 -2.16 6.86
CA LEU A 319 16.45 -1.24 7.16
C LEU A 319 17.80 -1.94 6.95
N ARG A 320 18.70 -1.34 6.18
CA ARG A 320 20.08 -1.83 5.96
C ARG A 320 21.10 -0.72 6.13
N HIS A 321 22.33 -1.07 6.51
CA HIS A 321 23.48 -0.17 6.59
C HIS A 321 24.48 -0.41 5.44
N PHE A 322 25.10 0.66 4.98
CA PHE A 322 26.11 0.69 3.94
C PHE A 322 27.29 1.57 4.34
N ASP A 323 28.47 1.27 3.82
CA ASP A 323 29.71 1.96 4.18
C ASP A 323 29.73 3.42 3.72
N ASN A 324 28.94 3.75 2.69
CA ASN A 324 28.84 5.08 2.13
C ASN A 324 27.43 5.38 1.59
N HIS A 325 27.12 6.68 1.55
CA HIS A 325 25.82 7.20 1.09
C HIS A 325 25.49 6.81 -0.36
N ARG A 326 26.49 6.79 -1.25
CA ARG A 326 26.28 6.47 -2.66
C ARG A 326 25.78 5.04 -2.85
N GLU A 327 26.36 4.09 -2.14
CA GLU A 327 25.96 2.68 -2.17
C GLU A 327 24.54 2.50 -1.64
N ALA A 328 24.20 3.14 -0.51
CA ALA A 328 22.85 3.13 0.04
C ALA A 328 21.79 3.65 -0.95
N CYS A 329 22.13 4.71 -1.70
CA CYS A 329 21.25 5.21 -2.76
C CYS A 329 21.12 4.24 -3.93
N GLN A 330 22.22 3.61 -4.38
CA GLN A 330 22.25 2.85 -5.64
C GLN A 330 21.67 1.44 -5.52
N GLU A 331 21.84 0.77 -4.38
CA GLU A 331 21.55 -0.66 -4.25
C GLU A 331 20.08 -0.99 -4.49
N PHE A 332 19.15 -0.15 -4.03
CA PHE A 332 17.72 -0.30 -4.33
C PHE A 332 17.44 -0.32 -5.84
N TYR A 333 18.04 0.59 -6.62
CA TYR A 333 17.74 0.74 -8.04
C TYR A 333 18.36 -0.38 -8.88
N VAL A 334 19.52 -0.88 -8.47
CA VAL A 334 20.12 -2.09 -9.07
C VAL A 334 19.18 -3.28 -8.85
N ALA A 335 18.68 -3.47 -7.62
CA ALA A 335 17.72 -4.53 -7.33
C ALA A 335 16.41 -4.33 -8.11
N PHE A 336 15.86 -3.11 -8.13
CA PHE A 336 14.65 -2.77 -8.88
C PHE A 336 14.78 -3.14 -10.37
N SER A 337 15.85 -2.70 -11.04
CA SER A 337 16.06 -2.98 -12.47
C SER A 337 16.07 -4.50 -12.74
N ALA A 338 16.75 -5.28 -11.88
CA ALA A 338 16.77 -6.74 -12.00
C ALA A 338 15.39 -7.39 -11.78
N PHE A 339 14.66 -7.00 -10.73
CA PHE A 339 13.33 -7.56 -10.45
C PHE A 339 12.27 -7.10 -11.45
N TYR A 340 12.37 -5.88 -11.97
CA TYR A 340 11.45 -5.34 -12.96
C TYR A 340 11.56 -6.08 -14.29
N ARG A 341 12.78 -6.35 -14.77
CA ARG A 341 13.02 -7.20 -15.96
C ARG A 341 12.40 -8.59 -15.83
N GLN A 342 12.44 -9.16 -14.62
CA GLN A 342 11.85 -10.47 -14.34
C GLN A 342 10.33 -10.42 -14.10
N GLY A 343 9.73 -9.22 -14.12
CA GLY A 343 8.32 -9.02 -13.83
C GLY A 343 7.91 -9.21 -12.37
N ARG A 344 8.88 -9.28 -11.46
CA ARG A 344 8.70 -9.57 -10.02
C ARG A 344 8.64 -8.28 -9.21
N VAL A 345 7.64 -7.45 -9.47
CA VAL A 345 7.51 -6.08 -8.91
C VAL A 345 6.29 -5.88 -8.00
N ALA A 346 5.58 -6.95 -7.68
CA ALA A 346 4.41 -6.90 -6.80
C ALA A 346 4.74 -6.31 -5.41
N TRP A 347 5.95 -6.56 -4.89
CA TRP A 347 6.43 -5.98 -3.63
C TRP A 347 6.46 -4.45 -3.65
N LEU A 348 6.80 -3.85 -4.80
CA LEU A 348 6.85 -2.41 -4.98
C LEU A 348 5.43 -1.84 -5.11
N TYR A 349 4.57 -2.48 -5.91
CA TYR A 349 3.18 -2.02 -6.09
C TYR A 349 2.40 -1.98 -4.76
N ALA A 350 2.67 -2.90 -3.85
CA ALA A 350 2.03 -2.95 -2.53
C ALA A 350 2.30 -1.70 -1.67
N VAL A 351 3.39 -0.96 -1.94
CA VAL A 351 3.83 0.18 -1.15
C VAL A 351 3.69 1.52 -1.88
N MET A 352 3.24 1.50 -3.14
CA MET A 352 3.00 2.69 -3.96
C MET A 352 1.55 3.20 -3.86
N SER A 353 1.32 4.42 -4.35
CA SER A 353 -0.03 4.92 -4.62
C SER A 353 -0.67 4.14 -5.79
N GLN A 354 -2.00 4.12 -5.86
CA GLN A 354 -2.69 3.47 -6.97
C GLN A 354 -2.34 4.13 -8.32
N PRO A 355 -2.30 5.47 -8.47
CA PRO A 355 -1.93 6.07 -9.75
C PRO A 355 -0.50 5.73 -10.18
N ASP A 356 0.45 5.73 -9.23
CA ASP A 356 1.85 5.45 -9.54
C ASP A 356 2.06 3.97 -9.92
N SER A 357 1.40 3.04 -9.22
CA SER A 357 1.45 1.61 -9.57
C SER A 357 0.77 1.31 -10.91
N ALA A 358 -0.37 1.95 -11.20
CA ALA A 358 -1.05 1.83 -12.50
C ALA A 358 -0.19 2.40 -13.63
N ARG A 359 0.47 3.54 -13.40
CA ARG A 359 1.40 4.13 -14.36
C ARG A 359 2.62 3.25 -14.60
N LEU A 360 3.24 2.74 -13.54
CA LEU A 360 4.39 1.84 -13.65
C LEU A 360 4.03 0.50 -14.33
N THR A 361 2.79 0.03 -14.16
CA THR A 361 2.26 -1.14 -14.87
C THR A 361 2.04 -0.87 -16.35
N ARG A 362 1.48 0.30 -16.72
CA ARG A 362 1.33 0.72 -18.12
C ARG A 362 2.68 0.83 -18.83
N LEU A 363 3.69 1.40 -18.16
CA LEU A 363 5.03 1.50 -18.73
C LEU A 363 5.68 0.12 -18.98
N ARG A 364 5.35 -0.88 -18.17
CA ARG A 364 5.82 -2.26 -18.39
C ARG A 364 5.19 -2.91 -19.61
N GLN A 365 3.94 -2.58 -19.91
CA GLN A 365 3.20 -3.15 -21.03
C GLN A 365 3.74 -2.66 -22.39
N GLY A 366 4.47 -1.54 -22.40
CA GLY A 366 5.06 -0.96 -23.62
C GLY A 366 3.99 -0.43 -24.58
N ALA A 367 4.40 -0.04 -25.79
CA ALA A 367 3.45 0.24 -26.86
C ALA A 367 2.69 -1.05 -27.26
N THR A 368 1.36 -0.95 -27.33
CA THR A 368 0.51 -2.02 -27.85
C THR A 368 0.82 -2.28 -29.31
N ARG A 369 1.22 -3.52 -29.64
CA ARG A 369 1.35 -3.99 -31.03
C ARG A 369 0.03 -3.82 -31.76
N GLU A 370 0.03 -3.10 -32.88
CA GLU A 370 -1.13 -3.05 -33.75
C GLU A 370 -1.32 -4.41 -34.44
N THR A 371 -2.56 -4.90 -34.48
CA THR A 371 -2.90 -6.20 -35.07
C THR A 371 -3.57 -5.99 -36.43
N GLY A 372 -3.29 -6.89 -37.39
CA GLY A 372 -3.83 -6.79 -38.75
C GLY A 372 -3.00 -5.93 -39.71
N LEU A 373 -1.74 -5.65 -39.36
CA LEU A 373 -0.76 -5.03 -40.26
C LEU A 373 -0.29 -6.03 -41.33
N ASN A 374 0.21 -5.52 -42.46
CA ASN A 374 0.86 -6.38 -43.43
C ASN A 374 2.25 -6.82 -42.92
N PRO A 375 2.84 -7.92 -43.44
CA PRO A 375 4.10 -8.47 -42.93
C PRO A 375 5.28 -7.48 -42.94
N PHE A 376 5.30 -6.53 -43.87
CA PHE A 376 6.33 -5.51 -43.94
C PHE A 376 6.17 -4.42 -42.86
N ALA A 377 4.93 -4.00 -42.61
CA ALA A 377 4.59 -3.08 -41.53
C ALA A 377 4.79 -3.72 -40.15
N GLU A 378 4.52 -5.02 -40.01
CA GLU A 378 4.88 -5.78 -38.80
C GLU A 378 6.39 -5.80 -38.59
N ALA A 379 7.19 -6.06 -39.63
CA ALA A 379 8.65 -6.05 -39.53
C ALA A 379 9.21 -4.66 -39.18
N LEU A 380 8.63 -3.58 -39.73
CA LEU A 380 8.99 -2.21 -39.38
C LEU A 380 8.59 -1.85 -37.95
N GLN A 381 7.44 -2.33 -37.49
CA GLN A 381 6.98 -2.15 -36.11
C GLN A 381 7.88 -2.94 -35.14
N ASP A 382 8.22 -4.18 -35.45
CA ASP A 382 9.12 -5.01 -34.64
C ASP A 382 10.53 -4.40 -34.59
N LEU A 383 11.01 -3.84 -35.70
CA LEU A 383 12.26 -3.08 -35.76
C LEU A 383 12.17 -1.78 -34.93
N PHE A 384 11.05 -1.07 -35.01
CA PHE A 384 10.83 0.17 -34.27
C PHE A 384 10.79 -0.08 -32.75
N LEU A 385 10.01 -1.07 -32.31
CA LEU A 385 9.92 -1.48 -30.91
C LEU A 385 11.26 -2.04 -30.40
N GLY A 386 12.01 -2.77 -31.24
CA GLY A 386 13.31 -3.33 -30.87
C GLY A 386 14.46 -2.32 -30.81
N LEU A 387 14.46 -1.29 -31.66
CA LEU A 387 15.56 -0.32 -31.76
C LEU A 387 15.30 1.00 -31.03
N PHE A 388 14.04 1.44 -30.92
CA PHE A 388 13.69 2.80 -30.49
C PHE A 388 12.83 2.85 -29.22
N GLU A 389 12.35 1.74 -28.67
CA GLU A 389 11.84 1.67 -27.30
C GLU A 389 12.92 1.12 -26.35
N PRO A 390 13.85 1.95 -25.85
CA PRO A 390 14.73 1.55 -24.76
C PRO A 390 13.87 1.10 -23.57
N ARG A 391 14.11 -0.13 -23.11
CA ARG A 391 13.33 -0.72 -22.01
C ARG A 391 13.39 0.17 -20.79
N LEU A 392 12.26 0.32 -20.10
CA LEU A 392 12.14 1.20 -18.94
C LEU A 392 13.26 0.94 -17.92
N GLU A 393 13.67 -0.31 -17.74
CA GLU A 393 14.68 -0.74 -16.77
C GLU A 393 16.08 -0.19 -17.03
N ASP A 394 16.37 0.20 -18.27
CA ASP A 394 17.65 0.74 -18.72
C ASP A 394 17.70 2.27 -18.62
N ARG A 395 16.55 2.90 -18.36
CA ARG A 395 16.39 4.35 -18.20
C ARG A 395 15.88 4.77 -16.82
N THR A 396 15.45 3.82 -16.00
CA THR A 396 15.04 4.09 -14.61
C THR A 396 16.25 4.50 -13.78
N GLY A 397 16.12 5.64 -13.12
CA GLY A 397 17.10 6.16 -12.19
C GLY A 397 16.43 6.57 -10.90
N TYR A 398 17.04 7.52 -10.21
CA TYR A 398 16.49 8.04 -8.97
C TYR A 398 16.70 9.52 -8.84
N THR A 399 15.69 10.15 -8.27
CA THR A 399 15.75 11.54 -7.84
C THR A 399 15.87 11.54 -6.32
N ARG A 400 16.66 12.46 -5.79
CA ARG A 400 16.89 12.62 -4.36
C ARG A 400 16.25 13.91 -3.93
N ARG A 401 15.43 13.84 -2.89
CA ARG A 401 14.88 15.02 -2.23
C ARG A 401 15.44 15.11 -0.83
N VAL A 402 16.34 16.07 -0.62
CA VAL A 402 16.89 16.34 0.71
C VAL A 402 15.79 16.86 1.62
N VAL A 403 15.68 16.28 2.82
CA VAL A 403 14.70 16.66 3.84
C VAL A 403 15.41 16.96 5.15
N THR A 404 14.94 17.97 5.86
CA THR A 404 15.47 18.37 7.18
C THR A 404 14.81 17.63 8.34
N LYS A 405 13.88 16.72 8.05
CA LYS A 405 13.07 16.01 9.03
C LYS A 405 13.74 14.69 9.39
N ALA A 406 13.52 14.25 10.63
CA ALA A 406 13.94 12.91 11.07
C ALA A 406 13.28 11.81 10.21
N PRO A 407 13.98 10.70 9.91
CA PRO A 407 13.48 9.63 9.05
C PRO A 407 12.08 9.09 9.42
N PRO A 408 11.72 8.86 10.70
CA PRO A 408 10.36 8.40 11.05
C PRO A 408 9.27 9.42 10.71
N VAL A 409 9.59 10.72 10.80
CA VAL A 409 8.65 11.81 10.45
C VAL A 409 8.46 11.86 8.94
N SER A 410 9.55 11.75 8.17
CA SER A 410 9.49 11.68 6.70
C SER A 410 8.71 10.44 6.24
N LEU A 411 8.88 9.29 6.90
CA LEU A 411 8.11 8.09 6.59
C LEU A 411 6.61 8.29 6.80
N GLY A 412 6.21 8.86 7.95
CA GLY A 412 4.81 9.22 8.19
C GLY A 412 4.24 10.16 7.12
N ASP A 413 5.03 11.14 6.68
CA ASP A 413 4.65 12.08 5.62
C ASP A 413 4.49 11.39 4.26
N LEU A 414 5.35 10.42 3.94
CA LEU A 414 5.23 9.61 2.72
C LEU A 414 3.97 8.74 2.75
N HIS A 415 3.59 8.17 3.90
CA HIS A 415 2.31 7.46 4.03
C HIS A 415 1.11 8.39 3.81
N LEU A 416 1.12 9.58 4.40
CA LEU A 416 0.06 10.58 4.17
C LEU A 416 0.00 11.00 2.70
N ALA A 417 1.15 11.28 2.08
CA ALA A 417 1.23 11.66 0.67
C ALA A 417 0.71 10.56 -0.25
N ARG A 418 1.04 9.29 0.06
CA ARG A 418 0.53 8.12 -0.68
C ARG A 418 -1.00 8.04 -0.64
N ILE A 419 -1.60 8.28 0.53
CA ILE A 419 -3.07 8.22 0.69
C ILE A 419 -3.73 9.43 0.03
N ARG A 420 -3.11 10.60 0.01
CA ARG A 420 -3.64 11.79 -0.72
C ARG A 420 -3.55 11.67 -2.24
N ALA A 421 -2.70 10.77 -2.72
CA ALA A 421 -2.51 10.57 -4.15
C ALA A 421 -3.60 9.68 -4.78
N THR A 422 -4.38 8.93 -3.98
CA THR A 422 -5.56 8.18 -4.46
C THR A 422 -6.73 9.12 -4.64
#